data_AF-A0A951E0B5-F1
#
_entry.id   AF-A0A951E0B5-F1
#
_cell.length_a   1.000
_cell.length_b   1.000
_cell.length_c   1.000
_cell.angle_alpha   90.00
_cell.angle_beta   90.00
_cell.angle_gamma   90.00
#
_symmetry.space_group_name_H-M   'P 1'
#
loop_
_entity.id
_entity.type
_entity.pdbx_description
1 polymer ?
#
loop_
_entity_poly.entity_id
_entity_poly.type
_entity_poly.pdbx_seq_one_letter_code
_entity_poly.pdbx_strand_id
1 'polypeptide(L)' 'ITVGLVVSLVAEGLSRDEILADYPDLEAEDIREALAYAAWLAREEVASG' A
#
# COMPACT_ATOMS: atom_id res chain seq x y z
N ILE A 1 10.69 2.73 -0.18
CA ILE A 1 9.35 2.66 0.44
C ILE A 1 8.95 1.18 0.51
N THR A 2 8.31 0.70 1.58
CA THR A 2 7.90 -0.71 1.69
C THR A 2 6.39 -0.85 1.51
N VAL A 3 5.92 -2.04 1.11
CA VAL A 3 4.48 -2.32 1.02
C VAL A 3 3.79 -2.14 2.37
N GLY A 4 4.42 -2.60 3.46
CA GLY A 4 3.88 -2.42 4.81
C GLY A 4 3.67 -0.95 5.18
N LEU A 5 4.58 -0.06 4.79
CA LEU A 5 4.43 1.38 5.01
C LEU A 5 3.21 1.93 4.26
N VAL A 6 3.07 1.61 2.97
CA VAL A 6 1.92 2.09 2.17
C VAL A 6 0.59 1.61 2.76
N VAL A 7 0.52 0.36 3.19
CA VAL A 7 -0.69 -0.21 3.82
C VAL A 7 -1.02 0.51 5.12
N SER A 8 -0.02 0.79 5.97
CA SER A 8 -0.23 1.53 7.23
C SER A 8 -0.77 2.93 6.99
N LEU A 9 -0.20 3.70 6.04
CA LEU A 9 -0.64 5.06 5.74
C LEU A 9 -2.09 5.10 5.24
N VAL A 10 -2.46 4.15 4.37
CA VAL A 10 -3.84 4.01 3.89
C VAL A 10 -4.78 3.60 5.04
N ALA A 11 -4.33 2.73 5.94
CA ALA A 11 -5.11 2.32 7.12
C ALA A 11 -5.31 3.47 8.13
N GLU A 12 -4.35 4.39 8.21
CA GLU A 12 -4.45 5.65 8.97
C GLU A 12 -5.39 6.67 8.33
N GLY A 13 -5.87 6.40 7.10
CA GLY A 13 -6.86 7.21 6.40
C GLY A 13 -6.28 8.29 5.50
N LEU A 14 -4.96 8.29 5.27
CA LEU A 14 -4.34 9.22 4.34
C LEU A 14 -4.81 8.95 2.91
N SER A 15 -5.12 10.02 2.19
CA SER A 15 -5.37 9.97 0.76
C SER A 15 -4.08 9.74 -0.02
N ARG A 16 -4.22 9.25 -1.26
CA ARG A 16 -3.08 9.06 -2.16
C ARG A 16 -2.26 10.34 -2.35
N ASP A 17 -2.93 11.48 -2.48
CA ASP A 17 -2.26 12.75 -2.76
C ASP A 17 -1.47 13.25 -1.54
N GLU A 18 -1.96 12.99 -0.31
CA GLU A 18 -1.21 13.24 0.92
C GLU A 18 0.01 12.33 1.03
N ILE A 19 -0.13 11.04 0.71
CA ILE A 19 0.99 10.09 0.72
C ILE A 19 2.08 10.52 -0.29
N LEU A 20 1.71 10.96 -1.49
CA LEU A 20 2.68 11.42 -2.50
C LEU A 20 3.34 12.75 -2.12
N ALA A 21 2.65 13.60 -1.36
CA ALA A 21 3.23 14.84 -0.83
C ALA A 21 4.29 14.57 0.24
N ASP A 22 4.03 13.60 1.14
CA ASP A 22 4.95 13.21 2.21
C ASP A 22 6.12 12.35 1.69
N TYR A 23 5.91 11.63 0.59
CA TYR A 23 6.89 10.76 -0.05
C TYR A 23 7.05 11.11 -1.54
N PRO A 24 7.78 12.20 -1.88
CA PRO A 24 7.91 12.68 -3.26
C PRO A 24 8.69 11.74 -4.19
N ASP A 25 9.44 10.78 -3.63
CA ASP A 25 10.12 9.72 -4.38
C ASP A 25 9.19 8.54 -4.73
N LEU A 26 7.94 8.56 -4.27
CA LEU A 26 6.94 7.53 -4.54
C LEU A 26 6.09 7.95 -5.74
N GLU A 27 5.85 7.02 -6.66
CA GLU A 27 4.91 7.23 -7.76
C GLU A 27 3.51 6.73 -7.38
N ALA A 28 2.48 7.31 -8.02
CA ALA A 28 1.11 6.86 -7.82
C ALA A 28 0.92 5.37 -8.17
N GLU A 29 1.74 4.86 -9.09
CA GLU A 29 1.71 3.45 -9.50
C GLU A 29 2.26 2.53 -8.41
N ASP A 30 3.30 2.94 -7.69
CA ASP A 30 3.89 2.17 -6.58
C ASP A 30 2.86 1.92 -5.47
N ILE A 31 2.01 2.91 -5.19
CA ILE A 31 0.91 2.78 -4.21
C ILE A 31 -0.08 1.71 -4.69
N ARG A 32 -0.44 1.72 -5.97
CA ARG A 32 -1.36 0.74 -6.54
C ARG A 32 -0.77 -0.67 -6.50
N GLU A 33 0.49 -0.83 -6.89
CA GLU A 33 1.19 -2.11 -6.88
C GLU A 33 1.36 -2.67 -5.45
N ALA A 34 1.71 -1.81 -4.49
CA ALA A 34 1.81 -2.18 -3.09
C ALA A 34 0.47 -2.70 -2.54
N LEU A 35 -0.63 -2.00 -2.80
CA LEU A 35 -1.96 -2.41 -2.38
C LEU A 35 -2.43 -3.69 -3.08
N ALA A 36 -2.12 -3.85 -4.37
CA ALA A 36 -2.43 -5.08 -5.11
C ALA A 36 -1.68 -6.28 -4.54
N TYR A 37 -0.39 -6.12 -4.22
CA TYR A 37 0.43 -7.15 -3.60
C TYR A 37 -0.08 -7.49 -2.19
N ALA A 38 -0.40 -6.49 -1.37
CA ALA A 38 -0.98 -6.70 -0.04
C ALA A 38 -2.32 -7.45 -0.12
N ALA A 39 -3.17 -7.12 -1.08
CA ALA A 39 -4.44 -7.81 -1.29
C ALA A 39 -4.24 -9.26 -1.77
N TRP A 40 -3.24 -9.52 -2.60
CA TRP A 40 -2.89 -10.88 -3.02
C TRP A 40 -2.37 -11.71 -1.83
N LEU A 41 -1.44 -11.18 -1.03
CA LEU A 41 -0.94 -11.83 0.18
C LEU A 41 -2.07 -12.18 1.15
N ALA A 42 -2.98 -11.23 1.40
CA ALA A 42 -4.12 -11.46 2.28
C ALA A 42 -5.07 -12.56 1.76
N ARG A 43 -5.17 -12.74 0.44
CA ARG A 43 -5.97 -13.83 -0.16
C ARG A 43 -5.26 -15.18 -0.07
N GLU A 44 -3.93 -15.21 -0.28
CA GLU A 44 -3.15 -16.45 -0.15
C GLU A 44 -3.08 -16.96 1.30
N GLU A 45 -2.91 -16.04 2.27
CA GLU A 45 -2.92 -16.37 3.69
C GLU A 45 -4.27 -16.99 4.11
N VAL A 46 -5.39 -16.42 3.62
CA VAL A 46 -6.75 -16.91 3.90
C VAL A 46 -7.05 -18.25 3.21
N ALA A 47 -6.43 -18.54 2.05
CA ALA A 47 -6.64 -19.79 1.33
C ALA A 47 -5.82 -20.96 1.87
N SER A 48 -4.78 -20.68 2.66
CA SER A 48 -3.81 -21.67 3.17
C SER A 48 -3.97 -21.96 4.67
N GLY A 49 -4.90 -21.28 5.35
CA GLY A 49 -5.17 -21.36 6.80
C GLY A 49 -6.39 -22.18 7.19
#